data_AF-A0A7J3B6F6-F1
#
_entry.id   AF-A0A7J3B6F6-F1
#
_cell.length_a   1.000
_cell.length_b   1.000
_cell.length_c   1.000
_cell.angle_alpha   90.00
_cell.angle_beta   90.00
_cell.angle_gamma   90.00
#
_symmetry.space_group_name_H-M   'P 1'
#
loop_
_entity.id
_entity.type
_entity.pdbx_description
1 polymer ?
#
loop_
_entity_poly.entity_id
_entity_poly.type
_entity_poly.pdbx_seq_one_letter_code
_entity_poly.pdbx_strand_id
1 'polypeptide(L)'
;LGFFVYLALPFHFLLPLPSYLLPSIKASPFMLNMEYLFYWLFWLNFALGLTNILPIVPLDGGYVLLNTPALQKNRRTRDAIVAAVSLIVLFLLIWEIVVPRI
;
A
#
# COMPACT_ATOMS: atom_id res chain seq x y z
N LEU A 1 3.55 14.46 -17.47
CA LEU A 1 2.79 13.27 -16.98
C LEU A 1 1.92 13.75 -15.82
N GLY A 2 0.62 13.43 -15.78
CA GLY A 2 -0.22 13.82 -14.63
C GLY A 2 0.15 13.01 -13.38
N PHE A 3 -0.10 13.56 -12.19
CA PHE A 3 0.16 12.90 -10.90
C PHE A 3 -0.44 11.49 -10.83
N PHE A 4 -1.70 11.33 -11.24
CA PHE A 4 -2.39 10.04 -11.25
C PHE A 4 -1.77 9.02 -12.20
N VAL A 5 -1.21 9.47 -13.33
CA VAL A 5 -0.51 8.58 -14.27
C VAL A 5 0.78 8.06 -13.62
N TYR A 6 1.49 8.91 -12.87
CA TYR A 6 2.69 8.50 -12.13
C TYR A 6 2.37 7.44 -11.06
N LEU A 7 1.26 7.62 -10.32
CA LEU A 7 0.77 6.64 -9.36
C LEU A 7 0.37 5.31 -10.02
N ALA A 8 -0.07 5.35 -11.28
CA ALA A 8 -0.52 4.17 -12.00
C ALA A 8 0.62 3.39 -12.69
N LEU A 9 1.83 3.95 -12.76
CA LEU A 9 2.97 3.34 -13.45
C LEU A 9 3.29 1.90 -13.01
N PRO A 10 3.13 1.49 -11.72
CA PRO A 10 3.40 0.12 -11.30
C PRO A 10 2.49 -0.88 -12.02
N PHE A 11 1.25 -0.47 -12.31
CA PHE A 11 0.26 -1.30 -13.01
C PHE A 11 0.51 -1.36 -14.52
N HIS A 12 1.32 -0.43 -15.05
CA HIS A 12 1.70 -0.39 -16.46
C HIS A 12 3.11 -0.94 -16.73
N PHE A 13 3.86 -1.32 -15.70
CA PHE A 13 5.27 -1.75 -15.80
C PHE A 13 6.16 -0.75 -16.55
N LEU A 14 5.81 0.53 -16.49
CA LEU A 14 6.53 1.62 -17.16
C LEU A 14 7.46 2.32 -16.17
N LEU A 15 8.61 2.77 -16.67
CA LEU A 15 9.53 3.60 -15.91
C LEU A 15 8.97 5.02 -15.71
N PRO A 16 9.10 5.62 -14.53
CA PRO A 16 8.62 6.96 -14.19
C PRO A 16 9.50 8.09 -14.76
N LEU A 17 10.14 7.87 -15.89
CA LEU A 17 11.16 8.79 -16.38
C LEU A 17 10.58 9.78 -17.39
N PRO A 18 10.91 11.08 -17.27
CA PRO A 18 10.61 12.03 -18.32
C PRO A 18 11.30 11.65 -19.62
N SER A 19 10.64 11.93 -20.74
CA SER A 19 11.09 11.55 -22.09
C SER A 19 12.49 12.07 -22.44
N TYR A 20 12.92 13.18 -21.86
CA TYR A 20 14.25 13.75 -22.06
C TYR A 20 15.37 13.01 -21.31
N LEU A 21 15.07 12.26 -20.24
CA LEU A 21 16.06 11.45 -19.50
C LEU A 21 16.18 10.02 -20.04
N LEU A 22 15.15 9.54 -20.76
CA LEU A 22 15.12 8.18 -21.29
C LEU A 22 16.35 7.83 -22.16
N PRO A 23 16.85 8.69 -23.08
CA PRO A 23 18.01 8.36 -23.88
C PRO A 23 19.26 8.15 -23.02
N SER A 24 19.49 9.04 -22.04
CA SER A 24 20.64 8.97 -21.14
C SER A 24 20.60 7.73 -20.25
N ILE A 25 19.44 7.40 -19.69
CA ILE A 25 19.26 6.23 -18.82
C ILE A 25 19.33 4.92 -19.61
N LYS A 26 18.77 4.86 -20.82
CA LYS A 26 18.87 3.67 -21.68
C LYS A 26 20.26 3.46 -22.26
N ALA A 27 21.09 4.50 -22.36
CA ALA A 27 22.47 4.38 -22.86
C ALA A 27 23.37 3.55 -21.94
N SER A 28 23.03 3.44 -20.65
CA SER A 28 23.79 2.66 -19.67
C SER A 28 22.91 1.55 -19.07
N PRO A 29 23.21 0.26 -19.34
CA PRO A 29 22.51 -0.85 -18.72
C PRO A 29 22.54 -0.78 -17.19
N PHE A 30 23.63 -0.29 -16.60
CA PHE A 30 23.72 -0.11 -15.15
C PHE A 30 22.70 0.91 -14.62
N MET A 31 22.62 2.08 -15.25
CA MET A 31 21.71 3.14 -14.81
C MET A 31 20.24 2.74 -15.00
N LEU A 32 19.93 2.03 -16.09
CA LEU A 32 18.60 1.46 -16.31
C LEU A 32 18.20 0.46 -15.22
N ASN A 33 19.11 -0.43 -14.82
CA ASN A 33 18.85 -1.40 -13.76
C ASN A 33 18.67 -0.72 -12.39
N MET A 34 19.47 0.31 -12.09
CA MET A 34 19.34 1.07 -10.85
C MET A 34 17.98 1.78 -10.76
N GLU A 35 17.53 2.39 -11.86
CA GLU A 35 16.19 3.00 -11.92
C GLU A 35 15.09 1.98 -11.62
N TYR A 36 15.11 0.82 -12.29
CA TYR A 36 14.14 -0.24 -12.02
C TYR A 36 14.18 -0.71 -10.56
N LEU A 37 15.38 -0.86 -9.99
CA LEU A 37 15.55 -1.27 -8.61
C LEU A 37 14.92 -0.28 -7.65
N PHE A 38 15.29 1.01 -7.72
CA PHE A 38 14.76 2.03 -6.81
C PHE A 38 13.26 2.22 -6.99
N TYR A 39 12.79 2.17 -8.23
CA TYR A 39 11.37 2.25 -8.53
C TYR A 39 10.57 1.14 -7.84
N TRP A 40 10.97 -0.12 -8.02
CA TRP A 40 10.27 -1.25 -7.40
C TRP A 40 10.48 -1.29 -5.89
N LEU A 41 11.68 -0.96 -5.40
CA LEU A 41 11.96 -0.88 -3.96
C LEU A 41 11.00 0.11 -3.30
N PHE A 42 10.85 1.31 -3.86
CA PHE A 42 9.92 2.32 -3.34
C PHE A 42 8.49 1.78 -3.30
N TRP A 43 7.99 1.30 -4.43
CA TRP A 43 6.58 0.89 -4.54
C TRP A 43 6.23 -0.34 -3.69
N LEU A 44 7.14 -1.31 -3.58
CA LEU A 44 6.94 -2.48 -2.72
C LEU A 44 6.90 -2.07 -1.24
N ASN A 45 7.84 -1.23 -0.79
CA ASN A 45 7.84 -0.74 0.60
C ASN A 45 6.63 0.14 0.89
N PHE A 46 6.21 0.97 -0.07
CA PHE A 46 5.05 1.82 0.07
C PHE A 46 3.75 1.00 0.18
N ALA A 47 3.55 0.04 -0.72
CA ALA A 47 2.38 -0.85 -0.67
C ALA A 47 2.36 -1.69 0.61
N LEU A 48 3.52 -2.21 1.04
CA LEU A 48 3.67 -2.96 2.29
C LEU A 48 3.32 -2.08 3.50
N GLY A 49 3.84 -0.85 3.55
CA GLY A 49 3.57 0.10 4.64
C GLY A 49 2.10 0.50 4.72
N LEU A 50 1.46 0.79 3.58
CA LEU A 50 0.03 1.09 3.53
C LEU A 50 -0.81 -0.08 4.02
N THR A 51 -0.49 -1.30 3.58
CA THR A 51 -1.19 -2.52 4.01
C THR A 51 -1.01 -2.74 5.52
N ASN A 52 0.21 -2.59 6.05
CA ASN A 52 0.48 -2.78 7.47
C ASN A 52 -0.21 -1.75 8.37
N ILE A 53 -0.50 -0.53 7.90
CA ILE A 53 -1.19 0.49 8.69
C ILE A 53 -2.71 0.24 8.80
N LEU A 54 -3.27 -0.65 7.98
CA LEU A 54 -4.71 -0.95 8.05
C LEU A 54 -5.11 -1.45 9.46
N PRO A 55 -6.24 -0.98 10.01
CA PRO A 55 -6.68 -1.34 11.36
C PRO A 55 -7.36 -2.72 11.39
N ILE A 56 -6.63 -3.76 11.00
CA ILE A 56 -7.10 -5.15 10.90
C ILE A 56 -6.04 -6.08 11.50
N VAL A 57 -6.44 -7.03 12.35
CA VAL A 57 -5.53 -8.06 12.87
C VAL A 57 -5.40 -9.18 11.82
N PRO A 58 -4.18 -9.64 11.46
CA PRO A 58 -2.91 -9.53 12.20
C PRO A 58 -1.94 -8.43 11.70
N LEU A 59 -2.41 -7.40 10.99
CA LEU A 59 -1.54 -6.31 10.52
C LEU A 59 -1.19 -5.35 11.68
N ASP A 60 -0.06 -4.65 11.54
CA ASP A 60 0.48 -3.77 12.59
C ASP A 60 -0.53 -2.71 13.06
N GLY A 61 -1.31 -2.14 12.14
CA GLY A 61 -2.35 -1.16 12.42
C GLY A 61 -3.47 -1.72 13.30
N GLY A 62 -3.79 -3.01 13.17
CA GLY A 62 -4.70 -3.71 14.08
C GLY A 62 -4.14 -3.80 15.50
N TYR A 63 -2.84 -4.03 15.66
CA TYR A 63 -2.18 -4.04 16.97
C TYR A 63 -2.03 -2.63 17.56
N VAL A 64 -1.82 -1.60 16.74
CA VAL A 64 -1.85 -0.21 17.19
C VAL A 64 -3.23 0.15 17.76
N LEU A 65 -4.30 -0.24 17.05
CA LEU A 65 -5.67 -0.05 17.54
C LEU A 65 -5.90 -0.81 18.85
N LEU A 66 -5.49 -2.08 18.93
CA LEU A 66 -5.61 -2.90 20.14
C LEU A 66 -4.91 -2.27 21.36
N ASN A 67 -3.74 -1.64 21.15
CA ASN A 67 -2.94 -1.06 22.22
C ASN A 67 -3.28 0.42 22.50
N THR A 68 -4.25 1.01 21.79
CA THR A 68 -4.64 2.40 21.98
C THR A 68 -5.15 2.64 23.42
N PRO A 69 -4.59 3.61 24.18
CA PRO A 69 -4.92 3.81 25.59
C PRO A 69 -6.42 3.99 25.88
N ALA A 70 -7.15 4.66 24.98
CA ALA A 70 -8.58 4.89 25.10
C ALA A 70 -9.42 3.60 25.17
N LEU A 71 -8.93 2.49 24.57
CA LEU A 71 -9.63 1.21 24.53
C LEU A 71 -9.21 0.28 25.66
N GLN A 72 -8.12 0.56 26.38
CA GLN A 72 -7.57 -0.37 27.38
C GLN A 72 -8.44 -0.52 28.64
N LYS A 73 -9.37 0.41 28.89
CA LYS A 73 -10.21 0.43 30.09
C LYS A 73 -11.13 -0.79 30.20
N ASN A 74 -11.63 -1.32 29.09
CA ASN A 74 -12.49 -2.50 29.07
C ASN A 74 -12.07 -3.47 27.96
N ARG A 75 -11.41 -4.57 28.35
CA ARG A 75 -10.88 -5.57 27.41
C ARG A 75 -11.96 -6.18 26.52
N ARG A 76 -13.16 -6.47 27.05
CA ARG A 76 -14.24 -7.06 26.24
C ARG A 76 -14.72 -6.09 25.17
N THR A 77 -14.91 -4.82 25.53
CA THR A 77 -15.30 -3.78 24.58
C THR A 77 -14.21 -3.51 23.54
N ARG A 78 -12.95 -3.46 23.98
CA ARG A 78 -11.79 -3.35 23.07
C ARG A 78 -11.77 -4.47 22.04
N ASP A 79 -11.84 -5.71 22.49
CA ASP A 79 -11.75 -6.88 21.61
C ASP A 79 -12.92 -6.89 20.62
N ALA A 80 -14.12 -6.53 21.07
CA ALA A 80 -15.28 -6.35 20.21
C ALA A 80 -15.09 -5.23 19.17
N ILE A 81 -14.55 -4.07 19.58
CA ILE A 81 -14.26 -2.95 18.67
C ILE A 81 -13.21 -3.34 17.63
N VAL A 82 -12.08 -3.92 18.06
CA VAL A 82 -11.00 -4.33 17.15
C VAL A 82 -11.50 -5.39 16.18
N ALA A 83 -12.28 -6.36 16.64
CA ALA A 83 -12.88 -7.38 15.78
C ALA A 83 -13.87 -6.78 14.77
N ALA A 84 -14.73 -5.85 15.22
CA ALA A 84 -15.69 -5.18 14.35
C ALA A 84 -14.98 -4.34 13.27
N VAL A 85 -13.97 -3.54 13.65
CA VAL A 85 -13.18 -2.75 12.70
C VAL A 85 -12.43 -3.66 11.73
N SER A 86 -11.81 -4.74 12.23
CA SER A 86 -11.12 -5.72 11.39
C SER A 86 -12.06 -6.34 10.35
N LEU A 87 -13.28 -6.71 10.76
CA LEU A 87 -14.28 -7.30 9.87
C LEU A 87 -14.82 -6.29 8.85
N ILE A 88 -15.04 -5.04 9.25
CA ILE A 88 -15.44 -3.97 8.34
C ILE A 88 -14.36 -3.71 7.29
N VAL A 89 -13.09 -3.58 7.71
CA VAL A 89 -11.96 -3.38 6.78
C VAL A 89 -11.85 -4.57 5.83
N LEU A 90 -11.92 -5.80 6.33
CA LEU A 90 -11.90 -7.00 5.50
C LEU A 90 -13.05 -7.00 4.47
N PHE A 91 -14.25 -6.66 4.91
CA PHE A 91 -15.41 -6.55 4.03
C PHE A 91 -15.18 -5.52 2.93
N LEU A 92 -14.68 -4.32 3.27
CA LEU A 92 -14.38 -3.28 2.28
C LEU A 92 -13.33 -3.73 1.25
N LEU A 93 -12.26 -4.38 1.70
CA LEU A 93 -11.23 -4.92 0.80
C LEU A 93 -11.79 -5.98 -0.15
N ILE A 94 -12.61 -6.91 0.34
CA ILE A 94 -13.26 -7.93 -0.49
C ILE A 94 -14.25 -7.26 -1.45
N TRP A 95 -15.01 -6.29 -0.97
CA TRP A 95 -16.01 -5.55 -1.74
C TRP A 95 -15.39 -4.82 -2.94
N GLU A 96 -14.23 -4.17 -2.75
CA GLU A 96 -13.47 -3.52 -3.83
C GLU A 96 -12.99 -4.51 -4.92
N ILE A 97 -12.81 -5.78 -4.58
CA ILE A 97 -12.43 -6.82 -5.55
C ILE A 97 -13.68 -7.37 -6.28
N VAL A 98 -14.81 -7.47 -5.60
CA VAL A 98 -16.05 -8.07 -6.12
C VAL A 98 -16.85 -7.08 -6.97
N VAL A 99 -17.06 -5.84 -6.52
CA VAL A 99 -17.92 -4.86 -7.20
C VAL A 99 -17.48 -4.54 -8.63
N PRO A 100 -16.19 -4.32 -8.94
CA PRO A 100 -15.78 -4.04 -10.32
C PRO A 100 -16.06 -5.19 -11.30
N ARG A 101 -16.40 -6.38 -10.79
CA ARG A 101 -16.67 -7.59 -11.58
C ARG A 101 -18.16 -7.85 -11.82
N ILE A 102 -19.05 -7.02 -11.26
CA ILE A 102 -20.51 -7.07 -11.42
C ILE A 102 -20.94 -5.91 -12.31
#